data_AF-A0A934VM67-F1
#
_entry.id   AF-A0A934VM67-F1
#
_cell.length_a   1.000
_cell.length_b   1.000
_cell.length_c   1.000
_cell.angle_alpha   90.00
_cell.angle_beta   90.00
_cell.angle_gamma   90.00
#
_symmetry.space_group_name_H-M   'P 1'
#
loop_
_entity.id
_entity.type
_entity.pdbx_description
1 polymer ?
#
loop_
_entity_poly.entity_id
_entity_poly.type
_entity_poly.pdbx_seq_one_letter_code
_entity_poly.pdbx_strand_id
1 'polypeptide(L)'
;MKKLDEAAFRKTSGGSGMIRVKINEGPPFDFWPYVEAIPEEDFNGYDCSEGRVEWVWRSEDSRFEHVLISTAEDVNVFMAVVLDRTHSVVVGHRLLDLNTEYGVAGDEPRQAEQTTEAN
;
A
#
# COMPACT_ATOMS: atom_id res chain seq x y z
N MET A 1 -11.64 -0.88 10.44
CA MET A 1 -11.56 -0.50 9.01
C MET A 1 -11.74 -1.73 8.12
N LYS A 2 -11.95 -1.58 6.81
CA LYS A 2 -12.21 -2.73 5.91
C LYS A 2 -10.91 -3.17 5.22
N LYS A 3 -10.35 -4.30 5.66
CA LYS A 3 -9.26 -5.00 4.97
C LYS A 3 -9.81 -5.72 3.74
N LEU A 4 -9.19 -5.49 2.59
CA LEU A 4 -9.56 -6.14 1.33
C LEU A 4 -8.74 -7.41 1.12
N ASP A 5 -9.42 -8.50 0.81
CA ASP A 5 -8.77 -9.67 0.23
C ASP A 5 -8.31 -9.35 -1.21
N GLU A 6 -7.51 -10.25 -1.77
CA GLU A 6 -6.93 -10.08 -3.11
C GLU A 6 -8.02 -9.97 -4.18
N ALA A 7 -9.10 -10.75 -4.08
CA ALA A 7 -10.18 -10.76 -5.05
C ALA A 7 -10.97 -9.44 -5.03
N ALA A 8 -11.24 -8.89 -3.86
CA ALA A 8 -11.89 -7.61 -3.68
C ALA A 8 -11.01 -6.46 -4.16
N PHE A 9 -9.71 -6.49 -3.87
CA PHE A 9 -8.74 -5.50 -4.35
C PHE A 9 -8.60 -5.53 -5.88
N ARG A 10 -8.50 -6.70 -6.50
CA ARG A 10 -8.43 -6.82 -7.97
C ARG A 10 -9.70 -6.33 -8.67
N LYS A 11 -10.87 -6.46 -8.04
CA LYS A 11 -12.12 -5.91 -8.57
C LYS A 11 -12.12 -4.39 -8.63
N THR A 12 -11.37 -3.69 -7.77
CA THR A 12 -11.31 -2.22 -7.78
C THR A 12 -10.32 -1.69 -8.82
N SER A 13 -9.44 -2.52 -9.37
CA SER A 13 -8.57 -2.14 -10.48
C SER A 13 -9.29 -1.96 -11.82
N GLY A 14 -10.58 -2.30 -11.90
CA GLY A 14 -11.35 -2.28 -13.14
C GLY A 14 -10.91 -3.38 -14.11
N GLY A 15 -11.84 -3.92 -14.90
CA GLY A 15 -11.53 -4.98 -15.87
C GLY A 15 -10.64 -4.52 -17.04
N SER A 16 -10.38 -3.22 -17.16
CA SER A 16 -9.67 -2.61 -18.28
C SER A 16 -8.29 -2.05 -17.93
N GLY A 17 -7.92 -2.02 -16.64
CA GLY A 17 -6.55 -1.69 -16.20
C GLY A 17 -6.45 -0.39 -15.38
N MET A 18 -5.22 -0.06 -15.00
CA MET A 18 -4.89 1.07 -14.12
C MET A 18 -3.87 1.99 -14.80
N ILE A 19 -4.08 3.30 -14.69
CA ILE A 19 -3.19 4.34 -15.19
C ILE A 19 -2.48 4.99 -14.01
N ARG A 20 -1.15 5.16 -14.12
CA ARG A 20 -0.38 5.88 -13.10
C ARG A 20 -0.68 7.38 -13.17
N VAL A 21 -1.06 7.95 -12.03
CA VAL A 21 -1.32 9.39 -11.86
C VAL A 21 -0.13 10.05 -11.16
N LYS A 22 0.12 11.33 -11.46
CA LYS A 22 1.12 12.12 -10.76
C LYS A 22 0.61 12.48 -9.36
N ILE A 23 1.43 12.26 -8.34
CA ILE A 23 1.10 12.53 -6.92
C ILE A 23 0.66 14.00 -6.70
N ASN A 24 1.19 14.93 -7.50
CA ASN A 24 0.93 16.35 -7.38
C ASN A 24 -0.51 16.77 -7.77
N GLU A 25 -1.33 15.88 -8.35
CA GLU A 25 -2.76 16.16 -8.55
C GLU A 25 -3.54 16.22 -7.23
N GLY A 26 -2.96 15.72 -6.12
CA GLY A 26 -3.62 15.64 -4.82
C GLY A 26 -4.73 14.58 -4.80
N PRO A 27 -5.07 14.06 -3.61
CA PRO A 27 -6.13 13.06 -3.51
C PRO A 27 -7.51 13.67 -3.77
N PRO A 28 -8.49 12.87 -4.23
CA PRO A 28 -9.84 13.34 -4.54
C PRO A 28 -10.60 13.89 -3.33
N PHE A 29 -10.25 13.45 -2.12
CA PHE A 29 -10.78 13.92 -0.84
C PHE A 29 -9.79 13.56 0.27
N ASP A 30 -9.99 14.11 1.47
CA ASP A 30 -9.16 13.78 2.63
C ASP A 30 -9.47 12.36 3.14
N PHE A 31 -8.50 11.46 2.97
CA PHE A 31 -8.59 10.05 3.38
C PHE A 31 -7.63 9.72 4.52
N TRP A 32 -6.80 10.67 4.99
CA TRP A 32 -5.85 10.44 6.08
C TRP A 32 -6.48 9.97 7.38
N PRO A 33 -7.67 10.48 7.81
CA PRO A 33 -8.34 9.96 8.99
C PRO A 33 -8.67 8.46 8.90
N TYR A 34 -8.82 7.91 7.69
CA TYR A 34 -8.97 6.47 7.51
C TYR A 34 -7.67 5.73 7.76
N VAL A 35 -6.55 6.25 7.22
CA VAL A 35 -5.20 5.66 7.35
C VAL A 35 -4.77 5.62 8.80
N GLU A 36 -4.95 6.71 9.53
CA GLU A 36 -4.63 6.82 10.96
C GLU A 36 -5.44 5.86 11.84
N ALA A 37 -6.59 5.40 11.35
CA ALA A 37 -7.46 4.46 12.04
C ALA A 37 -7.34 3.01 11.53
N ILE A 38 -6.36 2.72 10.66
CA ILE A 38 -6.02 1.33 10.28
C ILE A 38 -5.40 0.65 11.51
N PRO A 39 -5.89 -0.54 11.92
CA PRO A 39 -5.29 -1.30 13.01
C PRO A 39 -3.83 -1.69 12.72
N GLU A 40 -2.96 -1.65 13.73
CA GLU A 40 -1.55 -2.07 13.60
C GLU A 40 -1.41 -3.52 13.07
N GLU A 41 -2.33 -4.40 13.43
CA GLU A 41 -2.41 -5.78 12.94
C GLU A 41 -2.59 -5.89 11.41
N ASP A 42 -3.17 -4.87 10.77
CA ASP A 42 -3.36 -4.84 9.32
C ASP A 42 -2.09 -4.44 8.57
N PHE A 43 -1.12 -3.84 9.26
CA PHE A 43 0.22 -3.57 8.73
C PHE A 43 1.16 -4.76 8.83
N ASN A 44 0.77 -5.85 9.50
CA ASN A 44 1.55 -7.10 9.58
C ASN A 44 3.01 -6.91 10.07
N GLY A 45 3.24 -5.93 10.95
CA GLY A 45 4.56 -5.62 11.51
C GLY A 45 5.40 -4.63 10.69
N TYR A 46 4.89 -4.13 9.56
CA TYR A 46 5.56 -3.10 8.76
C TYR A 46 5.26 -1.68 9.23
N ASP A 47 6.25 -0.78 9.15
CA ASP A 47 6.09 0.62 9.56
C ASP A 47 5.75 1.53 8.36
N CYS A 48 4.49 1.97 8.29
CA CYS A 48 3.99 2.96 7.31
C CYS A 48 3.77 4.36 7.94
N SER A 49 4.29 4.62 9.14
CA SER A 49 3.99 5.83 9.91
C SER A 49 4.48 7.13 9.26
N GLU A 50 5.47 7.06 8.37
CA GLU A 50 5.94 8.21 7.59
C GLU A 50 4.84 8.78 6.66
N GLY A 51 3.81 7.99 6.33
CA GLY A 51 2.71 8.47 5.50
C GLY A 51 3.15 8.91 4.10
N ARG A 52 4.24 8.35 3.58
CA ARG A 52 4.77 8.75 2.27
C ARG A 52 3.98 8.06 1.16
N VAL A 53 3.19 8.84 0.43
CA VAL A 53 2.53 8.37 -0.80
C VAL A 53 3.58 8.26 -1.91
N GLU A 54 3.79 7.06 -2.45
CA GLU A 54 4.79 6.81 -3.49
C GLU A 54 4.17 6.64 -4.88
N TRP A 55 3.03 5.95 -4.96
CA TRP A 55 2.34 5.71 -6.21
C TRP A 55 0.84 5.95 -6.07
N VAL A 56 0.27 6.57 -7.09
CA VAL A 56 -1.18 6.71 -7.22
C VAL A 56 -1.56 6.09 -8.56
N TRP A 57 -2.45 5.11 -8.49
CA TRP A 57 -2.99 4.45 -9.66
C TRP A 57 -4.48 4.73 -9.75
N ARG A 58 -4.96 5.11 -10.93
CA ARG A 58 -6.37 5.38 -11.17
C ARG A 58 -6.90 4.40 -12.19
N SER A 59 -8.02 3.78 -11.89
CA SER A 59 -8.77 2.95 -12.84
C SER A 59 -9.10 3.76 -14.10
N GLU A 60 -9.17 3.10 -15.25
CA GLU A 60 -9.45 3.77 -16.53
C GLU A 60 -10.82 4.48 -16.56
N ASP A 61 -11.82 3.91 -15.88
CA ASP A 61 -13.14 4.54 -15.72
C ASP A 61 -13.11 5.72 -14.73
N SER A 62 -11.94 6.03 -14.17
CA SER A 62 -11.68 7.09 -13.20
C SER A 62 -12.48 6.97 -11.90
N ARG A 63 -13.10 5.82 -11.64
CA ARG A 63 -13.93 5.59 -10.45
C ARG A 63 -13.10 5.30 -9.22
N PHE A 64 -12.15 4.38 -9.35
CA PHE A 64 -11.29 3.96 -8.25
C PHE A 64 -9.89 4.55 -8.37
N GLU A 65 -9.33 4.91 -7.22
CA GLU A 65 -7.95 5.35 -7.08
C GLU A 65 -7.27 4.54 -5.97
N HIS A 66 -6.14 3.93 -6.29
CA HIS A 66 -5.30 3.16 -5.38
C HIS A 66 -4.11 4.01 -5.00
N VAL A 67 -4.06 4.42 -3.73
CA VAL A 67 -2.96 5.19 -3.17
C VAL A 67 -2.04 4.23 -2.43
N LEU A 68 -0.78 4.13 -2.86
CA LEU A 68 0.23 3.27 -2.24
C LEU A 68 1.09 4.13 -1.32
N ILE A 69 0.96 3.84 -0.02
CA ILE A 69 1.77 4.44 1.04
C ILE A 69 2.94 3.50 1.29
N SER A 70 4.17 4.00 1.13
CA SER A 70 5.39 3.21 1.35
C SER A 70 5.67 3.05 2.84
N THR A 71 6.31 1.93 3.18
CA THR A 71 6.96 1.75 4.48
C THR A 71 8.26 2.56 4.54
N ALA A 72 8.71 2.87 5.77
CA ALA A 72 9.95 3.62 6.00
C ALA A 72 11.20 2.81 5.60
N GLU A 73 11.21 1.52 5.97
CA GLU A 73 12.41 0.68 5.86
C GLU A 73 12.30 -0.40 4.77
N ASP A 74 11.09 -0.94 4.53
CA ASP A 74 10.90 -2.07 3.62
C ASP A 74 10.64 -1.62 2.17
N VAL A 75 11.57 -1.94 1.27
CA VAL A 75 11.39 -1.66 -0.16
C VAL A 75 10.33 -2.61 -0.73
N ASN A 76 9.49 -2.10 -1.64
CA ASN A 76 8.41 -2.84 -2.32
C ASN A 76 7.26 -3.33 -1.41
N VAL A 77 7.19 -2.84 -0.18
CA VAL A 77 6.05 -3.05 0.71
C VAL A 77 5.23 -1.77 0.78
N PHE A 78 3.92 -1.88 0.53
CA PHE A 78 3.03 -0.74 0.46
C PHE A 78 1.69 -1.01 1.16
N MET A 79 1.21 -0.04 1.92
CA MET A 79 -0.19 0.00 2.32
C MET A 79 -1.00 0.63 1.18
N ALA A 80 -1.76 -0.19 0.45
CA ALA A 80 -2.64 0.27 -0.61
C ALA A 80 -4.01 0.65 -0.05
N VAL A 81 -4.39 1.92 -0.21
CA VAL A 81 -5.70 2.44 0.17
C VAL A 81 -6.52 2.68 -1.09
N VAL A 82 -7.73 2.09 -1.14
CA VAL A 82 -8.63 2.20 -2.29
C VAL A 82 -9.70 3.23 -2.04
N LEU A 83 -9.75 4.25 -2.88
CA LEU A 83 -10.72 5.35 -2.85
C LEU A 83 -11.74 5.16 -3.96
N ASP A 84 -13.04 5.30 -3.65
CA ASP A 84 -14.10 5.47 -4.64
C ASP A 84 -14.34 6.97 -4.81
N ARG A 85 -13.99 7.50 -5.98
CA ARG A 85 -14.10 8.92 -6.34
C ARG A 85 -15.53 9.34 -6.67
N THR A 86 -16.40 8.40 -7.05
CA THR A 86 -17.81 8.69 -7.35
C THR A 86 -18.59 8.95 -6.07
N HIS A 87 -18.28 8.19 -5.02
CA HIS A 87 -18.95 8.29 -3.72
C HIS A 87 -18.15 9.08 -2.68
N SER A 88 -16.90 9.44 -2.99
CA SER A 88 -15.95 10.08 -2.07
C SER A 88 -15.78 9.32 -0.75
N VAL A 89 -15.58 8.01 -0.85
CA VAL A 89 -15.40 7.11 0.30
C VAL A 89 -14.21 6.20 0.13
N VAL A 90 -13.62 5.77 1.24
CA VAL A 90 -12.61 4.71 1.24
C VAL A 90 -13.31 3.35 1.13
N VAL A 91 -13.00 2.60 0.08
CA VAL A 91 -13.54 1.24 -0.14
C VAL A 91 -12.91 0.25 0.83
N GLY A 92 -11.61 0.41 1.10
CA GLY A 92 -10.84 -0.47 1.95
C GLY A 92 -9.34 -0.24 1.80
N HIS A 93 -8.57 -1.06 2.50
CA HIS A 93 -7.10 -1.07 2.42
C HIS A 93 -6.57 -2.50 2.28
N ARG A 94 -5.34 -2.64 1.78
CA ARG A 94 -4.63 -3.92 1.67
C ARG A 94 -3.13 -3.66 1.73
N LEU A 95 -2.44 -4.43 2.57
CA LEU A 95 -0.98 -4.50 2.54
C LEU A 95 -0.54 -5.29 1.29
N LEU A 96 0.32 -4.67 0.50
CA LEU A 96 0.97 -5.26 -0.65
C LEU A 96 2.44 -5.49 -0.32
N ASP A 97 2.83 -6.76 -0.26
CA ASP A 97 4.23 -7.17 -0.18
C ASP A 97 4.62 -7.73 -1.55
N LEU A 98 5.17 -6.86 -2.40
CA LEU A 98 5.53 -7.25 -3.75
C LEU A 98 6.79 -8.15 -3.76
N ASN A 99 7.60 -8.12 -2.70
CA ASN A 99 8.75 -9.03 -2.57
C ASN A 99 8.25 -10.48 -2.47
N THR A 100 7.23 -10.71 -1.64
CA THR A 100 6.57 -12.01 -1.50
C THR A 100 5.78 -12.38 -2.76
N GLU A 101 5.03 -11.45 -3.35
CA GLU A 101 4.14 -11.74 -4.49
C GLU A 101 4.91 -12.09 -5.78
N TYR A 102 6.05 -11.44 -6.03
CA TYR A 102 6.83 -11.61 -7.26
C TYR A 102 8.18 -12.30 -7.06
N GLY A 103 8.49 -12.74 -5.83
CA GLY A 103 9.77 -13.37 -5.50
C GLY A 103 10.96 -12.43 -5.72
N VAL A 104 10.74 -11.12 -5.69
CA VAL A 104 11.78 -10.08 -5.88
C VAL A 104 12.55 -9.77 -4.61
N ALA A 105 12.31 -10.52 -3.53
CA ALA A 105 13.22 -10.53 -2.39
C ALA A 105 14.61 -10.84 -2.93
N GLY A 106 15.42 -9.78 -3.04
CA GLY A 106 16.79 -9.88 -3.49
C GLY A 106 17.49 -10.96 -2.68
N ASP A 107 18.33 -11.70 -3.38
CA ASP A 107 19.18 -12.78 -2.90
C ASP A 107 20.27 -12.25 -1.93
N GLU A 108 19.88 -11.48 -0.92
CA GLU A 108 20.74 -11.08 0.18
C GLU A 108 20.16 -11.62 1.48
N PRO A 109 20.79 -12.64 2.10
CA PRO A 109 20.49 -12.94 3.48
C PRO A 109 20.80 -11.67 4.28
N ARG A 110 19.78 -11.18 5.01
CA ARG A 110 20.02 -10.38 6.22
C ARG A 110 21.10 -11.11 7.00
N GLN A 111 22.34 -10.62 6.97
CA GLN A 111 23.33 -11.09 7.92
C GLN A 111 22.75 -10.74 9.27
N ALA A 112 22.29 -11.77 9.97
CA ALA A 112 22.15 -11.71 11.39
C ALA A 112 23.52 -11.30 11.92
N GLU A 113 23.64 -10.07 12.40
CA GLU A 113 24.70 -9.71 13.33
C GLU A 113 24.44 -10.50 14.62
N GLN A 114 24.84 -11.78 14.59
CA GLN A 114 25.13 -12.60 15.75
C GLN A 114 26.47 -13.29 15.51
N THR A 115 27.56 -12.60 15.82
CA THR A 115 28.82 -13.18 16.31
C THR A 115 29.73 -12.01 16.70
N THR A 116 30.47 -11.94 17.81
CA THR A 116 30.62 -12.78 18.99
C THR A 116 31.72 -12.13 19.85
N GLU A 117 31.58 -12.25 21.17
CA GLU A 117 32.60 -12.30 22.22
C GLU A 117 33.64 -11.17 22.42
N ALA A 118 33.64 -10.72 23.68
CA ALA A 118 34.77 -10.70 24.61
C ALA A 118 36.09 -10.03 24.18
N ASN A 119 36.39 -8.91 24.83
CA ASN A 119 37.53 -8.86 25.76
C ASN A 119 37.31 -7.77 26.83
#